data_AF-D4YY55-F1
#
_entry.id   AF-D4YY55-F1
#
_cell.length_a   1.000
_cell.length_b   1.000
_cell.length_c   1.000
_cell.angle_alpha   90.00
_cell.angle_beta   90.00
_cell.angle_gamma   90.00
#
_symmetry.space_group_name_H-M   'P 1'
#
loop_
_entity.id
_entity.type
_entity.pdbx_description
1 polymer ?
#
loop_
_entity_poly.entity_id
_entity_poly.type
_entity_poly.pdbx_seq_one_letter_code
_entity_poly.pdbx_strand_id
1 'polypeptide(L)'
;MTPKHFVSTLAATELPSVFNPWRDRCAVHDRRDAAAKRRDNLERLLIAALDAKVETIWIARDLGYRGGRRTGVPLTDEVHLDRAGALMGGIALQRATQGPAVAERTAAIVWRVLEQIGQPVMLWNVFPFHPHEAGDPLSNRCHTRGEREATWPLLQALIAMLNPRRIVAIGRDAHLALGDVGIPTTAVRHPSYGGQRDFIEGMFAMYGIDGGALETPRLPLEAPYAAARSCALA
;
A
#
# COMPACT_ATOMS: atom_id res chain seq x y z
N MET A 1 -15.13 -13.20 7.56
CA MET A 1 -14.42 -13.63 6.33
C MET A 1 -13.02 -14.08 6.73
N THR A 2 -12.51 -15.20 6.21
CA THR A 2 -11.14 -15.66 6.51
C THR A 2 -10.12 -14.99 5.57
N PRO A 3 -8.82 -14.90 5.95
CA PRO A 3 -7.77 -14.40 5.07
C PRO A 3 -7.76 -15.05 3.69
N LYS A 4 -7.83 -16.38 3.63
CA LYS A 4 -7.87 -17.14 2.38
C LYS A 4 -9.06 -16.76 1.50
N HIS A 5 -10.26 -16.63 2.08
CA HIS A 5 -11.45 -16.25 1.32
C HIS A 5 -11.34 -14.80 0.82
N PHE A 6 -10.85 -13.89 1.66
CA PHE A 6 -10.60 -12.50 1.29
C PHE A 6 -9.64 -12.38 0.09
N VAL A 7 -8.50 -13.07 0.15
CA VAL A 7 -7.50 -13.08 -0.94
C VAL A 7 -8.08 -13.70 -2.22
N SER A 8 -8.90 -14.76 -2.11
CA SER A 8 -9.58 -15.34 -3.26
C SER A 8 -10.56 -14.37 -3.92
N THR A 9 -11.33 -13.63 -3.12
CA THR A 9 -12.28 -12.62 -3.64
C THR A 9 -11.54 -11.46 -4.31
N LEU A 10 -10.45 -10.97 -3.72
CA LEU A 10 -9.56 -9.98 -4.34
C LEU A 10 -9.04 -10.46 -5.70
N ALA A 11 -8.53 -11.69 -5.76
CA ALA A 11 -7.96 -12.27 -6.97
C ALA A 11 -8.99 -12.53 -8.08
N ALA A 12 -10.28 -12.61 -7.74
CA ALA A 12 -11.35 -12.79 -8.72
C ALA A 12 -11.76 -11.49 -9.42
N THR A 13 -11.38 -10.32 -8.89
CA THR A 13 -11.76 -9.03 -9.48
C THR A 13 -10.95 -8.72 -10.74
N GLU A 14 -11.64 -8.31 -11.79
CA GLU A 14 -11.06 -7.82 -13.04
C GLU A 14 -11.77 -6.53 -13.44
N LEU A 15 -10.99 -5.51 -13.80
CA LEU A 15 -11.46 -4.19 -14.19
C LEU A 15 -10.64 -3.68 -15.39
N PRO A 16 -11.22 -2.88 -16.29
CA PRO A 16 -10.49 -2.36 -17.45
C PRO A 16 -9.38 -1.40 -17.02
N SER A 17 -8.20 -1.52 -17.65
CA SER A 17 -7.03 -0.67 -17.35
C SER A 17 -6.66 -0.62 -15.86
N VAL A 18 -6.80 -1.76 -15.19
CA VAL A 18 -6.42 -1.99 -13.81
C VAL A 18 -5.62 -3.28 -13.76
N PHE A 19 -4.46 -3.24 -13.11
CA PHE A 19 -3.67 -4.43 -12.83
C PHE A 19 -3.97 -4.90 -11.41
N ASN A 20 -4.51 -6.12 -11.29
CA ASN A 20 -4.75 -6.79 -10.02
C ASN A 20 -3.54 -7.69 -9.67
N PRO A 21 -2.74 -7.35 -8.65
CA PRO A 21 -1.53 -8.09 -8.30
C PRO A 21 -1.78 -9.54 -7.87
N TRP A 22 -2.97 -9.86 -7.38
CA TRP A 22 -3.32 -11.20 -6.92
C TRP A 22 -3.89 -12.10 -8.04
N ARG A 23 -4.16 -11.52 -9.21
CA ARG A 23 -4.70 -12.19 -10.40
C ARG A 23 -3.73 -12.20 -11.57
N ASP A 24 -3.25 -11.02 -11.93
CA ASP A 24 -2.61 -10.76 -13.20
C ASP A 24 -1.10 -11.05 -13.13
N ARG A 25 -0.50 -11.22 -14.31
CA ARG A 25 0.94 -11.42 -14.49
C ARG A 25 1.48 -10.42 -15.50
N CYS A 26 2.45 -9.61 -15.10
CA CYS A 26 3.22 -8.76 -16.01
C CYS A 26 4.15 -9.61 -16.88
N ALA A 27 3.97 -9.60 -18.20
CA ALA A 27 4.79 -10.41 -19.11
C ALA A 27 6.29 -10.07 -19.07
N VAL A 28 6.65 -8.86 -18.63
CA VAL A 28 8.03 -8.35 -18.65
C VAL A 28 8.77 -8.62 -17.33
N HIS A 29 8.10 -8.35 -16.20
CA HIS A 29 8.76 -8.31 -14.90
C HIS A 29 8.38 -9.46 -13.96
N ASP A 30 7.25 -10.12 -14.18
CA ASP A 30 6.76 -11.12 -13.25
C ASP A 30 7.37 -12.50 -13.53
N ARG A 31 7.60 -13.27 -12.47
CA ARG A 31 7.83 -14.71 -12.56
C ARG A 31 6.55 -15.42 -13.02
N ARG A 32 6.68 -16.67 -13.47
CA ARG A 32 5.53 -17.46 -13.95
C ARG A 32 4.43 -17.62 -12.89
N ASP A 33 4.82 -17.74 -11.62
CA ASP A 33 3.94 -17.95 -10.45
C ASP A 33 3.68 -16.66 -9.64
N ALA A 34 3.96 -15.48 -10.20
CA ALA A 34 3.93 -14.21 -9.48
C ALA A 34 2.61 -13.90 -8.76
N ALA A 35 1.46 -14.13 -9.42
CA ALA A 35 0.16 -13.92 -8.79
C ALA A 35 -0.05 -14.87 -7.59
N ALA A 36 0.40 -16.13 -7.69
CA ALA A 36 0.33 -17.09 -6.59
C ALA A 36 1.21 -16.68 -5.41
N LYS A 37 2.44 -16.21 -5.68
CA LYS A 37 3.34 -15.67 -4.64
C LYS A 37 2.73 -14.47 -3.92
N ARG A 38 2.13 -13.55 -4.66
CA ARG A 38 1.46 -12.37 -4.08
C ARG A 38 0.26 -12.73 -3.22
N ARG A 39 -0.51 -13.77 -3.61
CA ARG A 39 -1.60 -14.32 -2.78
C ARG A 39 -1.08 -14.94 -1.49
N ASP A 40 -0.04 -15.78 -1.58
CA ASP A 40 0.60 -16.40 -0.40
C ASP A 40 1.16 -15.32 0.56
N ASN A 41 1.85 -14.31 0.03
CA ASN A 41 2.34 -13.17 0.82
C ASN A 41 1.19 -12.47 1.56
N LEU A 42 0.11 -12.12 0.85
CA LEU A 42 -1.00 -11.40 1.46
C LEU A 42 -1.74 -12.28 2.49
N GLU A 43 -1.94 -13.56 2.22
CA GLU A 43 -2.56 -14.49 3.17
C GLU A 43 -1.73 -14.58 4.46
N ARG A 44 -0.40 -14.72 4.35
CA ARG A 44 0.52 -14.71 5.50
C ARG A 44 0.47 -13.40 6.28
N LEU A 45 0.45 -12.26 5.59
CA LEU A 45 0.34 -10.94 6.22
C LEU A 45 -0.95 -10.79 7.02
N LEU A 46 -2.07 -11.21 6.45
CA LEU A 46 -3.37 -11.12 7.10
C LEU A 46 -3.47 -12.05 8.31
N ILE A 47 -2.93 -13.27 8.22
CA ILE A 47 -2.84 -14.19 9.36
C ILE A 47 -1.96 -13.58 10.46
N ALA A 48 -0.77 -13.10 10.12
CA ALA A 48 0.13 -12.47 11.09
C ALA A 48 -0.49 -11.22 11.74
N ALA A 49 -1.23 -10.40 10.98
CA ALA A 49 -1.92 -9.23 11.51
C ALA A 49 -3.03 -9.60 12.51
N LEU A 50 -3.76 -10.70 12.25
CA LEU A 50 -4.77 -11.23 13.17
C LEU A 50 -4.11 -11.79 14.44
N ASP A 51 -3.04 -12.58 14.30
CA ASP A 51 -2.31 -13.18 15.42
C ASP A 51 -1.69 -12.11 16.32
N ALA A 52 -1.12 -11.06 15.72
CA ALA A 52 -0.58 -9.90 16.43
C ALA A 52 -1.64 -8.92 16.96
N LYS A 53 -2.92 -9.14 16.63
CA LYS A 53 -4.05 -8.23 16.97
C LYS A 53 -3.76 -6.77 16.61
N VAL A 54 -3.31 -6.55 15.38
CA VAL A 54 -2.94 -5.22 14.88
C VAL A 54 -4.07 -4.21 15.16
N GLU A 55 -3.76 -3.17 15.94
CA GLU A 55 -4.75 -2.18 16.35
C GLU A 55 -4.90 -1.01 15.37
N THR A 56 -4.00 -0.88 14.39
CA THR A 56 -3.95 0.24 13.46
C THR A 56 -3.80 -0.20 12.00
N ILE A 57 -4.60 0.37 11.11
CA ILE A 57 -4.44 0.26 9.65
C ILE A 57 -4.02 1.60 9.08
N TRP A 58 -2.99 1.64 8.24
CA TRP A 58 -2.68 2.80 7.41
C TRP A 58 -3.23 2.59 6.01
N ILE A 59 -4.03 3.55 5.54
CA ILE A 59 -4.73 3.44 4.27
C ILE A 59 -4.32 4.60 3.37
N ALA A 60 -3.68 4.27 2.24
CA ALA A 60 -3.41 5.20 1.17
C ALA A 60 -4.45 5.06 0.04
N ARG A 61 -4.23 5.71 -1.11
CA ARG A 61 -5.23 5.80 -2.17
C ARG A 61 -5.32 4.55 -3.05
N ASP A 62 -4.27 4.25 -3.82
CA ASP A 62 -4.18 3.14 -4.78
C ASP A 62 -2.74 2.62 -4.88
N LEU A 63 -2.56 1.43 -5.46
CA LEU A 63 -1.23 0.85 -5.65
C LEU A 63 -0.46 1.56 -6.75
N GLY A 64 0.82 1.86 -6.49
CA GLY A 64 1.76 2.33 -7.51
C GLY A 64 2.41 1.19 -8.29
N TYR A 65 2.81 1.46 -9.55
CA TYR A 65 3.39 0.44 -10.43
C TYR A 65 4.75 -0.11 -9.96
N ARG A 66 5.48 0.63 -9.11
CA ARG A 66 6.79 0.23 -8.54
C ARG A 66 6.70 -0.42 -7.17
N GLY A 67 5.62 -0.18 -6.43
CA GLY A 67 5.40 -0.74 -5.09
C GLY A 67 4.49 -1.95 -5.11
N GLY A 68 3.32 -1.80 -4.46
CA GLY A 68 2.39 -2.90 -4.19
C GLY A 68 1.88 -3.65 -5.42
N ARG A 69 1.89 -3.05 -6.62
CA ARG A 69 1.63 -3.78 -7.86
C ARG A 69 2.60 -4.95 -8.04
N ARG A 70 3.88 -4.75 -7.74
CA ARG A 70 4.95 -5.75 -7.90
C ARG A 70 4.99 -6.75 -6.76
N THR A 71 4.79 -6.27 -5.52
CA THR A 71 4.97 -7.08 -4.31
C THR A 71 3.70 -7.77 -3.84
N GLY A 72 2.52 -7.28 -4.23
CA GLY A 72 1.23 -7.68 -3.64
C GLY A 72 1.06 -7.22 -2.19
N VAL A 73 1.98 -6.39 -1.69
CA VAL A 73 1.99 -5.86 -0.31
C VAL A 73 1.77 -4.34 -0.40
N PRO A 74 0.67 -3.81 0.15
CA PRO A 74 0.37 -2.39 0.12
C PRO A 74 1.50 -1.52 0.68
N LEU A 75 1.72 -0.35 0.07
CA LEU A 75 2.74 0.63 0.46
C LEU A 75 4.16 0.06 0.62
N THR A 76 4.46 -1.06 -0.04
CA THR A 76 5.71 -1.80 0.12
C THR A 76 6.30 -2.12 -1.26
N ASP A 77 7.53 -1.68 -1.48
CA ASP A 77 8.33 -2.01 -2.66
C ASP A 77 9.19 -3.26 -2.42
N GLU A 78 9.98 -3.66 -3.41
CA GLU A 78 10.79 -4.88 -3.32
C GLU A 78 11.99 -4.73 -2.38
N VAL A 79 12.43 -3.50 -2.11
CA VAL A 79 13.55 -3.22 -1.19
C VAL A 79 13.10 -3.39 0.27
N HIS A 80 11.84 -3.11 0.56
CA HIS A 80 11.29 -3.20 1.91
C HIS A 80 10.48 -4.47 2.18
N LEU A 81 10.43 -5.43 1.24
CA LEU A 81 9.61 -6.64 1.37
C LEU A 81 10.02 -7.49 2.59
N ASP A 82 11.31 -7.68 2.83
CA ASP A 82 11.79 -8.45 3.99
C ASP A 82 11.48 -7.74 5.32
N ARG A 83 11.54 -6.40 5.32
CA ARG A 83 11.19 -5.57 6.48
C ARG A 83 9.71 -5.67 6.82
N ALA A 84 8.85 -5.81 5.81
CA ALA A 84 7.44 -6.08 6.01
C ALA A 84 7.19 -7.44 6.68
N GLY A 85 7.95 -8.46 6.28
CA GLY A 85 7.93 -9.75 6.95
C GLY A 85 8.39 -9.66 8.41
N ALA A 86 9.50 -8.97 8.65
CA ALA A 86 10.07 -8.77 9.99
C ALA A 86 9.10 -8.03 10.93
N LEU A 87 8.48 -6.93 10.47
CA LEU A 87 7.51 -6.15 11.26
C LEU A 87 6.28 -6.98 11.66
N MET A 88 5.93 -7.98 10.86
CA MET A 88 4.80 -8.89 11.09
C MET A 88 5.24 -10.21 11.72
N GLY A 89 6.19 -10.18 12.66
CA GLY A 89 6.61 -11.35 13.43
C GLY A 89 7.56 -12.30 12.69
N GLY A 90 8.31 -11.80 11.70
CA GLY A 90 9.34 -12.57 11.00
C GLY A 90 8.79 -13.54 9.94
N ILE A 91 7.62 -13.25 9.35
CA ILE A 91 7.10 -14.05 8.24
C ILE A 91 7.99 -13.90 6.99
N ALA A 92 8.21 -14.99 6.27
CA ALA A 92 8.94 -14.95 5.02
C ALA A 92 8.02 -14.54 3.86
N LEU A 93 8.31 -13.40 3.24
CA LEU A 93 7.60 -12.90 2.06
C LEU A 93 8.45 -13.15 0.80
N GLN A 94 7.80 -13.52 -0.30
CA GLN A 94 8.47 -13.92 -1.53
C GLN A 94 8.39 -12.84 -2.60
N ARG A 95 9.53 -12.51 -3.23
CA ARG A 95 9.54 -11.61 -4.38
C ARG A 95 8.91 -12.29 -5.61
N ALA A 96 7.88 -11.65 -6.16
CA ALA A 96 7.10 -12.16 -7.30
C ALA A 96 7.72 -11.86 -8.68
N THR A 97 8.78 -11.05 -8.72
CA THR A 97 9.38 -10.52 -9.95
C THR A 97 10.81 -11.02 -10.19
N GLN A 98 11.25 -10.84 -11.44
CA GLN A 98 12.61 -11.12 -11.91
C GLN A 98 13.44 -9.84 -12.07
N GLY A 99 14.76 -9.99 -12.13
CA GLY A 99 15.71 -8.87 -12.23
C GLY A 99 16.07 -8.23 -10.88
N PRO A 100 16.67 -7.03 -10.90
CA PRO A 100 17.01 -6.28 -9.68
C PRO A 100 15.76 -5.82 -8.93
N ALA A 101 15.90 -5.60 -7.63
CA ALA A 101 14.83 -5.05 -6.80
C ALA A 101 14.53 -3.60 -7.20
N VAL A 102 13.25 -3.24 -7.25
CA VAL A 102 12.76 -1.90 -7.57
C VAL A 102 12.34 -1.17 -6.30
N ALA A 103 12.83 0.06 -6.14
CA ALA A 103 12.43 0.98 -5.08
C ALA A 103 11.30 1.92 -5.52
N GLU A 104 10.43 2.27 -4.58
CA GLU A 104 9.37 3.27 -4.72
C GLU A 104 9.56 4.39 -3.68
N ARG A 105 9.54 5.65 -4.13
CA ARG A 105 9.78 6.81 -3.25
C ARG A 105 8.83 6.87 -2.06
N THR A 106 7.54 6.59 -2.28
CA THR A 106 6.53 6.60 -1.21
C THR A 106 6.80 5.49 -0.20
N ALA A 107 7.06 4.27 -0.67
CA ALA A 107 7.41 3.14 0.19
C ALA A 107 8.66 3.45 1.03
N ALA A 108 9.72 4.02 0.45
CA ALA A 108 10.93 4.38 1.18
C ALA A 108 10.67 5.32 2.37
N ILE A 109 9.77 6.30 2.22
CA ILE A 109 9.41 7.23 3.29
C ILE A 109 8.50 6.55 4.33
N VAL A 110 7.52 5.77 3.88
CA VAL A 110 6.61 5.01 4.77
C VAL A 110 7.40 4.03 5.65
N TRP A 111 8.29 3.25 5.05
CA TRP A 111 9.08 2.25 5.76
C TRP A 111 10.10 2.86 6.72
N ARG A 112 10.67 4.02 6.38
CA ARG A 112 11.49 4.78 7.33
C ARG A 112 10.73 5.11 8.63
N VAL A 113 9.47 5.51 8.50
CA VAL A 113 8.63 5.84 9.67
C VAL A 113 8.23 4.57 10.42
N LEU A 114 7.83 3.50 9.71
CA LEU A 114 7.45 2.22 10.33
C LEU A 114 8.61 1.60 11.13
N GLU A 115 9.84 1.72 10.64
CA GLU A 115 11.03 1.21 11.35
C GLU A 115 11.27 1.92 12.67
N GLN A 116 10.95 3.22 12.77
CA GLN A 116 11.04 3.96 14.03
C GLN A 116 9.88 3.64 14.97
N ILE A 117 8.70 3.35 14.41
CA ILE A 117 7.52 2.92 15.17
C ILE A 117 7.72 1.52 15.77
N GLY A 118 8.37 0.60 15.03
CA GLY A 118 8.82 -0.69 15.55
C GLY A 118 7.72 -1.66 16.00
N GLN A 119 6.44 -1.40 15.66
CA GLN A 119 5.31 -2.26 15.99
C GLN A 119 4.47 -2.63 14.77
N PRO A 120 3.78 -3.79 14.79
CA PRO A 120 2.93 -4.24 13.70
C PRO A 120 1.84 -3.22 13.31
N VAL A 121 1.80 -2.87 12.02
CA VAL A 121 0.77 -2.01 11.41
C VAL A 121 0.34 -2.64 10.10
N MET A 122 -0.97 -2.75 9.87
CA MET A 122 -1.46 -3.21 8.57
C MET A 122 -1.45 -2.05 7.58
N LEU A 123 -0.82 -2.24 6.44
CA LEU A 123 -0.85 -1.27 5.34
C LEU A 123 -1.92 -1.68 4.33
N TRP A 124 -2.69 -0.73 3.81
CA TRP A 124 -3.72 -0.96 2.80
C TRP A 124 -3.97 0.26 1.90
N ASN A 125 -4.87 0.11 0.94
CA ASN A 125 -5.29 1.16 0.02
C ASN A 125 -6.82 1.20 -0.11
N VAL A 126 -7.39 2.39 -0.28
CA VAL A 126 -8.83 2.58 -0.57
C VAL A 126 -9.25 1.78 -1.80
N PHE A 127 -8.49 1.91 -2.88
CA PHE A 127 -8.59 1.05 -4.04
C PHE A 127 -7.43 0.04 -4.01
N PRO A 128 -7.71 -1.27 -3.88
CA PRO A 128 -6.68 -2.26 -3.55
C PRO A 128 -5.78 -2.64 -4.75
N PHE A 129 -6.06 -2.12 -5.95
CA PHE A 129 -5.36 -2.49 -7.18
C PHE A 129 -4.54 -1.34 -7.74
N HIS A 130 -3.85 -1.59 -8.85
CA HIS A 130 -3.06 -0.60 -9.58
C HIS A 130 -3.80 -0.11 -10.83
N PRO A 131 -4.45 1.06 -10.79
CA PRO A 131 -5.05 1.67 -11.96
C PRO A 131 -3.96 2.33 -12.83
N HIS A 132 -4.06 2.13 -14.15
CA HIS A 132 -3.11 2.69 -15.12
C HIS A 132 -3.83 3.30 -16.33
N GLU A 133 -3.13 4.13 -17.08
CA GLU A 133 -3.64 4.68 -18.35
C GLU A 133 -3.83 3.58 -19.39
N ALA A 134 -4.84 3.73 -20.24
CA ALA A 134 -5.09 2.79 -21.32
C ALA A 134 -3.88 2.74 -22.27
N GLY A 135 -3.36 1.55 -22.56
CA GLY A 135 -2.17 1.36 -23.39
C GLY A 135 -0.83 1.59 -22.70
N ASP A 136 -0.80 2.08 -21.45
CA ASP A 136 0.42 2.20 -20.65
C ASP A 136 0.27 1.52 -19.27
N PRO A 137 0.48 0.19 -19.18
CA PRO A 137 0.37 -0.57 -17.92
C PRO A 137 1.43 -0.24 -16.86
N LEU A 138 2.40 0.65 -17.15
CA LEU A 138 3.44 1.09 -16.21
C LEU A 138 3.26 2.57 -15.79
N SER A 139 2.15 3.20 -16.15
CA SER A 139 1.75 4.51 -15.68
C SER A 139 0.96 4.43 -14.37
N ASN A 140 0.91 5.53 -13.61
CA ASN A 140 -0.02 5.67 -12.50
C ASN A 140 -1.14 6.63 -12.93
N ARG A 141 -2.39 6.21 -12.79
CA ARG A 141 -3.54 7.13 -12.75
C ARG A 141 -4.21 7.06 -11.38
N CYS A 142 -5.15 7.96 -11.11
CA CYS A 142 -6.01 7.80 -9.93
C CYS A 142 -7.10 6.78 -10.25
N HIS A 143 -7.51 5.99 -9.27
CA HIS A 143 -8.75 5.24 -9.40
C HIS A 143 -9.95 6.19 -9.56
N THR A 144 -10.95 5.75 -10.31
CA THR A 144 -12.21 6.46 -10.48
C THR A 144 -13.16 6.18 -9.32
N ARG A 145 -14.20 7.00 -9.17
CA ARG A 145 -15.26 6.76 -8.19
C ARG A 145 -15.92 5.39 -8.38
N GLY A 146 -16.24 5.00 -9.61
CA GLY A 146 -16.87 3.72 -9.91
C GLY A 146 -15.99 2.52 -9.54
N GLU A 147 -14.67 2.60 -9.78
CA GLU A 147 -13.72 1.57 -9.38
C GLU A 147 -13.61 1.42 -7.86
N ARG A 148 -13.60 2.55 -7.14
CA ARG A 148 -13.67 2.55 -5.68
C ARG A 148 -14.95 1.90 -5.19
N GLU A 149 -16.11 2.30 -5.72
CA GLU A 149 -17.40 1.76 -5.31
C GLU A 149 -17.51 0.26 -5.60
N ALA A 150 -17.02 -0.21 -6.75
CA ALA A 150 -16.99 -1.62 -7.12
C ALA A 150 -16.13 -2.49 -6.19
N THR A 151 -15.12 -1.89 -5.56
CA THR A 151 -14.17 -2.60 -4.68
C THR A 151 -14.37 -2.26 -3.19
N TRP A 152 -15.27 -1.34 -2.86
CA TRP A 152 -15.55 -0.91 -1.49
C TRP A 152 -15.92 -2.05 -0.54
N PRO A 153 -16.72 -3.06 -0.94
CA PRO A 153 -17.00 -4.20 -0.07
C PRO A 153 -15.75 -4.98 0.37
N LEU A 154 -14.67 -4.94 -0.42
CA LEU A 154 -13.39 -5.55 -0.04
C LEU A 154 -12.74 -4.77 1.10
N LEU A 155 -12.73 -3.44 1.03
CA LEU A 155 -12.21 -2.63 2.14
C LEU A 155 -13.02 -2.84 3.42
N GLN A 156 -14.35 -2.87 3.31
CA GLN A 156 -15.22 -3.15 4.46
C GLN A 156 -14.96 -4.54 5.06
N ALA A 157 -14.78 -5.56 4.21
CA ALA A 157 -14.46 -6.91 4.66
C ALA A 157 -13.09 -6.97 5.36
N LEU A 158 -12.08 -6.23 4.89
CA LEU A 158 -10.78 -6.12 5.55
C LEU A 158 -10.90 -5.47 6.93
N ILE A 159 -11.57 -4.32 7.01
CA ILE A 159 -11.76 -3.59 8.27
C ILE A 159 -12.53 -4.45 9.28
N ALA A 160 -13.60 -5.12 8.83
CA ALA A 160 -14.38 -6.01 9.69
C ALA A 160 -13.57 -7.24 10.15
N MET A 161 -12.69 -7.77 9.30
CA MET A 161 -11.83 -8.90 9.63
C MET A 161 -10.76 -8.54 10.65
N LEU A 162 -10.07 -7.41 10.46
CA LEU A 162 -8.98 -6.98 11.35
C LEU A 162 -9.47 -6.25 12.60
N ASN A 163 -10.67 -5.66 12.55
CA ASN A 163 -11.30 -4.90 13.63
C ASN A 163 -10.34 -3.91 14.33
N PRO A 164 -9.71 -2.98 13.59
CA PRO A 164 -8.71 -2.09 14.15
C PRO A 164 -9.35 -1.06 15.09
N ARG A 165 -8.58 -0.57 16.06
CA ARG A 165 -8.99 0.54 16.93
C ARG A 165 -8.93 1.89 16.22
N ARG A 166 -8.06 2.03 15.22
CA ARG A 166 -7.91 3.27 14.46
C ARG A 166 -7.43 3.04 13.03
N ILE A 167 -7.73 4.03 12.20
CA ILE A 167 -7.26 4.13 10.82
C ILE A 167 -6.43 5.41 10.66
N VAL A 168 -5.31 5.31 9.96
CA VAL A 168 -4.53 6.46 9.51
C VAL A 168 -4.73 6.62 8.01
N ALA A 169 -5.40 7.69 7.60
CA ALA A 169 -5.62 8.01 6.20
C ALA A 169 -4.43 8.82 5.65
N ILE A 170 -3.67 8.23 4.73
CA ILE A 170 -2.50 8.86 4.13
C ILE A 170 -2.93 9.63 2.88
N GLY A 171 -3.05 10.96 3.03
CA GLY A 171 -3.46 11.88 1.97
C GLY A 171 -4.97 12.19 1.96
N ARG A 172 -5.30 13.28 1.26
CA ARG A 172 -6.66 13.83 1.19
C ARG A 172 -7.66 12.84 0.59
N ASP A 173 -7.31 12.20 -0.52
CA ASP A 173 -8.21 11.29 -1.23
C ASP A 173 -8.59 10.08 -0.37
N ALA A 174 -7.61 9.52 0.35
CA ALA A 174 -7.85 8.43 1.28
C ALA A 174 -8.77 8.88 2.44
N HIS A 175 -8.50 10.05 3.01
CA HIS A 175 -9.31 10.58 4.10
C HIS A 175 -10.76 10.83 3.69
N LEU A 176 -10.99 11.45 2.53
CA LEU A 176 -12.34 11.68 2.00
C LEU A 176 -13.09 10.37 1.75
N ALA A 177 -12.40 9.37 1.20
CA ALA A 177 -13.02 8.07 0.95
C ALA A 177 -13.42 7.33 2.22
N LEU A 178 -12.72 7.57 3.34
CA LEU A 178 -12.93 6.91 4.63
C LEU A 178 -13.90 7.66 5.56
N GLY A 179 -14.49 8.77 5.13
CA GLY A 179 -15.32 9.65 5.98
C GLY A 179 -16.47 8.95 6.70
N ASP A 180 -17.07 7.94 6.06
CA ASP A 180 -18.22 7.20 6.61
C ASP A 180 -17.83 5.88 7.28
N VAL A 181 -16.52 5.64 7.48
CA VAL A 181 -16.05 4.46 8.20
C VAL A 181 -16.24 4.72 9.70
N GLY A 182 -17.04 3.88 10.37
CA GLY A 182 -17.32 3.98 11.81
C GLY A 182 -16.15 3.67 12.76
N ILE A 183 -14.90 3.82 12.29
CA ILE A 183 -13.66 3.63 13.04
C ILE A 183 -12.95 4.99 13.15
N PRO A 184 -12.40 5.36 14.33
CA PRO A 184 -11.61 6.58 14.48
C PRO A 184 -10.54 6.70 13.40
N THR A 185 -10.65 7.74 12.57
CA THR A 185 -9.77 7.95 11.42
C THR A 185 -9.02 9.27 11.55
N THR A 186 -7.69 9.22 11.47
CA THR A 186 -6.82 10.41 11.50
C THR A 186 -6.16 10.59 10.14
N ALA A 187 -6.24 11.79 9.59
CA ALA A 187 -5.59 12.12 8.32
C ALA A 187 -4.16 12.61 8.54
N VAL A 188 -3.25 12.17 7.67
CA VAL A 188 -1.88 12.71 7.57
C VAL A 188 -1.58 13.11 6.13
N ARG A 189 -0.62 14.01 5.95
CA ARG A 189 -0.19 14.43 4.60
C ARG A 189 0.43 13.25 3.86
N HIS A 190 0.15 13.11 2.56
CA HIS A 190 0.81 12.10 1.74
C HIS A 190 2.29 12.50 1.51
N PRO A 191 3.27 11.58 1.57
CA PRO A 191 4.69 11.94 1.50
C PRO A 191 5.16 12.47 0.13
N SER A 192 4.42 12.19 -0.94
CA SER A 192 4.67 12.74 -2.28
C SER A 192 4.43 14.26 -2.38
N TYR A 193 4.91 14.87 -3.48
CA TYR A 193 4.66 16.28 -3.82
C TYR A 193 5.03 17.25 -2.69
N GLY A 194 6.20 17.05 -2.08
CA GLY A 194 6.71 17.89 -1.00
C GLY A 194 6.15 17.58 0.39
N GLY A 195 5.20 16.64 0.52
CA GLY A 195 4.55 16.33 1.79
C GLY A 195 5.33 15.41 2.74
N GLN A 196 6.58 15.09 2.43
CA GLN A 196 7.40 14.15 3.22
C GLN A 196 7.58 14.63 4.67
N ARG A 197 7.89 15.90 4.88
CA ARG A 197 8.11 16.46 6.22
C ARG A 197 6.85 16.36 7.07
N ASP A 198 5.73 16.87 6.55
CA ASP A 198 4.43 16.85 7.23
C ASP A 198 3.94 15.42 7.52
N PHE A 199 4.20 14.48 6.61
CA PHE A 199 3.91 13.06 6.84
C PHE A 199 4.69 12.55 8.05
N ILE A 200 6.02 12.72 8.06
CA ILE A 200 6.89 12.24 9.13
C ILE A 200 6.50 12.87 10.47
N GLU A 201 6.37 14.20 10.52
CA GLU A 201 6.00 14.92 11.74
C GLU A 201 4.62 14.49 12.26
N GLY A 202 3.64 14.36 11.37
CA GLY A 202 2.29 13.91 11.73
C GLY A 202 2.26 12.47 12.27
N MET A 203 3.04 11.57 11.68
CA MET A 203 3.17 10.19 12.17
C MET A 203 3.89 10.14 13.51
N PHE A 204 4.99 10.86 13.68
CA PHE A 204 5.74 10.86 14.93
C PHE A 204 4.94 11.46 16.09
N ALA A 205 4.23 12.55 15.85
CA ALA A 205 3.30 13.12 16.83
C ALA A 205 2.21 12.12 17.23
N MET A 206 1.65 11.37 16.26
CA MET A 206 0.62 10.37 16.52
C MET A 206 1.11 9.17 17.34
N TYR A 207 2.36 8.76 17.13
CA TYR A 207 2.98 7.61 17.78
C TYR A 207 3.83 7.98 19.01
N GLY A 208 3.91 9.27 19.36
CA GLY A 208 4.69 9.74 20.51
C GLY A 208 6.21 9.55 20.36
N ILE A 209 6.73 9.66 19.13
CA ILE A 209 8.16 9.52 18.83
C ILE A 209 8.80 10.90 18.84
N ASP A 210 9.83 11.08 19.67
CA ASP A 210 10.61 12.32 19.69
C ASP A 210 11.44 12.44 18.40
N GLY A 211 11.20 13.52 17.64
CA GLY A 211 11.70 13.74 16.27
C GLY A 211 13.20 14.04 16.16
N GLY A 212 14.07 13.24 16.78
CA GLY A 212 15.51 13.29 16.59
C GLY A 212 15.87 13.31 15.09
N ALA A 213 16.73 14.25 14.71
CA ALA A 213 17.00 14.68 13.33
C ALA A 213 17.09 13.52 12.33
N LEU A 214 16.02 13.35 11.58
CA LEU A 214 15.97 12.40 10.48
C LEU A 214 16.78 12.96 9.30
N GLU A 215 18.02 12.47 9.11
CA GLU A 215 18.84 12.81 7.94
C GLU A 215 18.06 12.58 6.63
N THR A 216 18.05 13.54 5.72
CA THR A 216 17.42 13.40 4.40
C THR A 216 18.29 12.46 3.56
N PRO A 217 17.80 11.28 3.12
CA PRO A 217 18.60 10.40 2.28
C PRO A 217 18.87 11.05 0.92
N ARG A 218 20.13 11.02 0.46
CA ARG A 218 20.51 11.28 -0.93
C ARG A 218 20.18 10.03 -1.74
N LEU A 219 19.09 10.06 -2.52
CA LEU A 219 18.83 9.04 -3.52
C LEU A 219 19.87 9.17 -4.64
N PRO A 220 20.58 8.10 -5.05
CA PRO A 220 21.22 8.06 -6.36
C PRO A 220 20.12 7.70 -7.37
N LEU A 221 19.34 8.69 -7.81
CA LEU A 221 18.40 8.50 -8.91
C LEU A 221 18.53 9.67 -9.88
N GLU A 222 19.41 9.48 -10.87
CA GLU A 222 19.43 10.30 -12.06
C GLU A 222 18.16 10.11 -12.92
N ALA A 223 17.83 11.21 -13.61
CA ALA A 223 16.85 11.46 -14.66
C ALA A 223 15.35 11.65 -14.29
N PRO A 224 14.76 12.80 -14.69
CA PRO A 224 13.37 13.15 -14.43
C PRO A 224 12.45 12.56 -15.50
N TYR A 225 11.42 11.82 -15.09
CA TYR A 225 10.28 11.53 -15.95
C TYR A 225 9.04 12.28 -15.45
N ALA A 226 8.48 13.02 -16.42
CA ALA A 226 7.30 13.89 -16.45
C ALA A 226 6.39 13.97 -15.21
N ALA A 227 6.15 15.20 -14.79
CA ALA A 227 5.13 15.58 -13.83
C ALA A 227 3.74 15.11 -14.28
N ALA A 228 3.10 14.25 -13.47
CA ALA A 228 1.67 14.01 -13.58
C ALA A 228 0.92 15.31 -13.30
N ARG A 229 0.07 15.72 -14.24
CA ARG A 229 -0.79 16.91 -14.16
C ARG A 229 -1.72 16.80 -12.95
N SER A 230 -1.95 17.94 -12.30
CA SER A 230 -2.87 18.09 -11.19
C SER A 230 -4.27 17.60 -11.58
N CYS A 231 -4.81 16.67 -10.81
CA CYS A 231 -6.21 16.29 -10.88
C CYS A 231 -7.03 17.38 -10.17
N ALA A 232 -7.56 18.35 -10.93
CA ALA A 232 -8.65 19.20 -10.48
C ALA A 232 -9.95 18.46 -10.84
N LEU A 233 -10.65 17.96 -9.83
CA LEU A 233 -12.00 17.43 -9.99
C LEU A 233 -12.99 18.59 -9.84
N ALA A 234 -13.77 18.80 -10.89
CA ALA A 234 -15.11 19.38 -10.83
C ALA A 234 -16.12 18.23 -10.87
#